data_AF-A0A5B7IBZ1-F1
#
_entry.id   AF-A0A5B7IBZ1-F1
#
_cell.length_a   1.000
_cell.length_b   1.000
_cell.length_c   1.000
_cell.angle_alpha   90.00
_cell.angle_beta   90.00
_cell.angle_gamma   90.00
#
_symmetry.space_group_name_H-M   'P 1'
#
loop_
_entity.id
_entity.type
_entity.pdbx_description
1 polymer ?
#
loop_
_entity_poly.entity_id
_entity_poly.type
_entity_poly.pdbx_seq_one_letter_code
_entity_poly.pdbx_strand_id
1 'polypeptide(L)'
;MCGVNADCRVKDHQPVCSCPDGYVGDALSHCRRFHSDELCNPSPCGAHTNCKVRNERPVCSCITNYIGNPLTGCRPECVSDSECPHNMACRNNICVNPCRDACGENAYCDVRNQRAVCRCPENYLGDPNSRCV
;
A
#
# COMPACT_ATOMS: atom_id res chain seq x y z
N MET A 1 4.54 38.60 26.62
CA MET A 1 5.39 37.50 27.11
C MET A 1 5.22 36.35 26.15
N CYS A 2 6.30 35.67 25.74
CA CYS A 2 6.20 34.51 24.85
C CYS A 2 5.86 33.24 25.64
N GLY A 3 5.41 32.20 24.92
CA GLY A 3 5.09 30.90 25.50
C GLY A 3 6.31 30.09 25.92
N VAL A 4 6.06 28.93 26.52
CA VAL A 4 7.14 28.02 26.98
C VAL A 4 7.91 27.47 25.77
N ASN A 5 9.25 27.43 25.88
CA ASN A 5 10.19 27.02 24.82
C ASN A 5 10.14 27.87 23.53
N ALA A 6 9.59 29.08 23.58
CA ALA A 6 9.59 30.02 22.47
C ALA A 6 10.78 31.00 22.55
N ASP A 7 11.35 31.34 21.40
CA ASP A 7 12.30 32.44 21.26
C ASP A 7 11.56 33.77 21.30
N CYS A 8 12.10 34.73 22.05
CA CYS A 8 11.57 36.10 22.14
C CYS A 8 12.59 37.08 21.56
N ARG A 9 12.19 37.86 20.54
CA ARG A 9 13.02 38.91 19.94
C ARG A 9 12.23 40.21 19.90
N VAL A 10 12.88 41.34 20.13
CA VAL A 10 12.24 42.66 20.05
C VAL A 10 12.40 43.21 18.64
N LYS A 11 11.28 43.54 17.99
CA LYS A 11 11.25 44.20 16.68
C LYS A 11 10.26 45.37 16.75
N ASP A 12 10.69 46.57 16.36
CA ASP A 12 9.88 47.79 16.41
C ASP A 12 9.22 48.04 17.78
N HIS A 13 9.99 47.80 18.86
CA HIS A 13 9.55 47.87 20.25
C HIS A 13 8.42 46.89 20.62
N GLN A 14 8.16 45.89 19.79
CA GLN A 14 7.17 44.84 20.04
C GLN A 14 7.86 43.48 20.23
N PRO A 15 7.35 42.61 21.14
CA PRO A 15 7.86 41.25 21.28
C PRO A 15 7.36 40.39 20.12
N VAL A 16 8.30 39.79 19.39
CA VAL A 16 8.04 38.78 18.36
C VAL A 16 8.42 37.42 18.93
N CYS A 17 7.45 36.51 18.98
CA CYS A 17 7.63 35.15 19.49
C CYS A 17 7.69 34.15 18.32
N SER A 18 8.65 33.23 18.36
CA SER A 18 8.78 32.16 17.36
C SER A 18 9.23 30.86 18.01
N CYS A 19 8.82 29.71 17.47
CA CYS A 19 9.42 28.45 17.90
C CYS A 19 10.83 28.32 17.31
N PRO A 20 11.82 27.88 18.10
CA PRO A 20 13.19 27.63 17.62
C PRO A 20 13.25 26.42 16.67
N ASP A 21 14.38 26.24 15.99
CA ASP A 21 14.57 25.14 15.03
C ASP A 21 14.29 23.77 15.66
N GLY A 22 13.52 22.94 14.96
CA GLY A 22 13.08 21.63 15.45
C GLY A 22 11.91 21.68 16.45
N TYR A 23 11.32 22.85 16.70
CA TYR A 23 10.10 23.00 17.50
C TYR A 23 8.92 23.46 16.65
N VAL A 24 7.73 23.01 17.01
CA VAL A 24 6.45 23.35 16.40
C VAL A 24 5.42 23.67 17.47
N GLY A 25 4.34 24.37 17.09
CA GLY A 25 3.26 24.75 18.00
C GLY A 25 2.98 26.24 17.95
N ASP A 26 2.33 26.75 18.99
CA ASP A 26 2.01 28.17 19.14
C ASP A 26 3.08 28.84 20.00
N ALA A 27 3.85 29.75 19.41
CA ALA A 27 4.93 30.47 20.10
C ALA A 27 4.45 31.42 21.20
N LEU A 28 3.16 31.78 21.23
CA LEU A 28 2.56 32.56 22.32
C LEU A 28 2.17 31.69 23.52
N SER A 29 1.92 30.40 23.29
CA SER A 29 1.43 29.47 24.30
C SER A 29 2.50 28.45 24.70
N HIS A 30 2.92 27.59 23.78
CA HIS A 30 3.85 26.50 24.02
C HIS A 30 4.43 25.96 22.70
N CYS A 31 5.75 25.91 22.61
CA CYS A 31 6.48 25.19 21.58
C CYS A 31 6.90 23.81 22.09
N ARG A 32 6.70 22.78 21.26
CA ARG A 32 7.12 21.41 21.53
C ARG A 32 8.07 20.92 20.45
N ARG A 33 8.88 19.90 20.75
CA ARG A 33 9.74 19.28 19.74
C ARG A 33 8.89 18.66 18.63
N PHE A 34 9.35 18.82 17.41
CA PHE A 34 8.80 18.12 16.26
C PHE A 34 9.21 16.65 16.32
N HIS A 35 8.22 15.75 16.20
CA HIS A 35 8.49 14.33 16.05
C HIS A 35 8.33 13.94 14.59
N SER A 36 9.30 13.19 14.07
CA SER A 36 9.30 12.80 12.66
C SER A 36 8.08 11.96 12.26
N ASP A 37 7.44 11.27 13.20
CA ASP A 37 6.20 10.51 12.96
C ASP A 37 5.00 11.38 12.53
N GLU A 38 5.04 12.68 12.82
CA GLU A 38 4.06 13.65 12.35
C GLU A 38 4.13 13.87 10.83
N LEU A 39 5.25 13.51 10.18
CA LEU A 39 5.38 13.55 8.71
C LEU A 39 4.42 12.60 7.99
N CYS A 40 3.89 11.59 8.69
CA CYS A 40 2.88 10.67 8.17
C CYS A 40 1.49 10.88 8.81
N ASN A 41 1.30 11.93 9.63
CA ASN A 41 0.06 12.15 10.38
C ASN A 41 -0.34 13.64 10.38
N PRO A 42 -1.24 14.09 9.49
CA PRO A 42 -1.93 13.29 8.47
C PRO A 42 -0.99 12.84 7.34
N SER A 43 -1.29 11.68 6.76
CA SER A 43 -0.44 11.11 5.70
C SER A 43 -0.41 12.02 4.46
N PRO A 44 0.78 12.42 3.97
CA PRO A 44 0.92 13.16 2.71
C PRO A 44 0.84 12.24 1.48
N CYS A 45 0.77 10.91 1.69
CA CYS A 45 0.66 9.92 0.64
C CYS A 45 -0.79 9.77 0.14
N GLY A 46 -0.95 9.28 -1.08
CA GLY A 46 -2.26 9.06 -1.68
C GLY A 46 -3.03 7.89 -1.04
N ALA A 47 -4.29 7.70 -1.44
CA ALA A 47 -5.13 6.62 -0.92
C ALA A 47 -4.55 5.21 -1.19
N HIS A 48 -4.83 4.25 -0.31
CA HIS A 48 -4.36 2.86 -0.38
C HIS A 48 -2.82 2.71 -0.41
N THR A 49 -2.14 3.53 0.39
CA THR A 49 -0.69 3.51 0.54
C THR A 49 -0.28 3.35 2.00
N ASN A 50 0.93 2.84 2.20
CA ASN A 50 1.65 2.89 3.47
C ASN A 50 2.59 4.10 3.47
N CYS A 51 2.48 4.95 4.49
CA CYS A 51 3.45 5.99 4.79
C CYS A 51 4.44 5.49 5.83
N LYS A 52 5.74 5.62 5.56
CA LYS A 52 6.82 5.35 6.53
C LYS A 52 7.82 6.48 6.51
N VAL A 53 8.31 6.85 7.69
CA VAL A 53 9.38 7.84 7.79
C VAL A 53 10.73 7.15 7.60
N ARG A 54 11.54 7.69 6.68
CA ARG A 54 12.92 7.25 6.41
C ARG A 54 13.78 8.48 6.20
N ASN A 55 14.88 8.60 6.95
CA ASN A 55 15.79 9.75 6.89
C ASN A 55 15.05 11.09 6.99
N GLU A 56 14.18 11.23 7.99
CA GLU A 56 13.37 12.45 8.25
C GLU A 56 12.46 12.88 7.08
N ARG A 57 12.10 11.94 6.20
CA ARG A 57 11.20 12.19 5.07
C ARG A 57 10.09 11.15 5.02
N PRO A 58 8.86 11.54 4.64
CA PRO A 58 7.79 10.59 4.38
C PRO A 58 8.10 9.82 3.09
N VAL A 59 8.03 8.50 3.15
CA VAL A 59 8.17 7.59 2.02
C VAL A 59 6.85 6.85 1.84
N CYS A 60 6.28 7.01 0.65
CA CYS A 60 5.01 6.42 0.27
C CYS A 60 5.23 5.14 -0.54
N SER A 61 4.45 4.11 -0.25
CA SER A 61 4.45 2.84 -1.00
C SER A 61 3.03 2.30 -1.12
N CYS A 62 2.68 1.64 -2.23
CA CYS A 62 1.38 0.99 -2.33
C CYS A 62 1.25 -0.11 -1.26
N ILE A 63 0.02 -0.33 -0.77
CA ILE A 63 -0.29 -1.53 0.02
C ILE A 63 -0.10 -2.76 -0.88
N THR A 64 0.15 -3.92 -0.28
CA THR A 64 0.29 -5.20 -1.00
C THR A 64 -0.85 -5.41 -1.99
N ASN A 65 -0.51 -5.86 -3.21
CA ASN A 65 -1.44 -6.12 -4.31
C ASN A 65 -2.13 -4.88 -4.91
N TYR A 66 -1.65 -3.67 -4.61
CA TYR A 66 -2.09 -2.44 -5.24
C TYR A 66 -0.99 -1.87 -6.15
N ILE A 67 -1.40 -1.28 -7.26
CA ILE A 67 -0.54 -0.69 -8.28
C ILE A 67 -0.87 0.78 -8.50
N GLY A 68 0.09 1.55 -8.99
CA GLY A 68 -0.07 2.97 -9.31
C GLY A 68 1.02 3.85 -8.71
N ASN A 69 0.70 5.13 -8.52
CA ASN A 69 1.62 6.11 -7.96
C ASN A 69 1.31 6.35 -6.48
N PRO A 70 2.21 6.00 -5.54
CA PRO A 70 1.96 6.17 -4.10
C PRO A 70 1.71 7.62 -3.63
N LEU A 71 2.07 8.63 -4.42
CA LEU A 71 1.80 10.03 -4.07
C LEU A 71 0.36 10.43 -4.39
N THR A 72 -0.21 9.94 -5.48
CA THR A 72 -1.60 10.26 -5.89
C THR A 72 -2.61 9.24 -5.36
N GLY A 73 -2.16 8.01 -5.14
CA GLY A 73 -2.97 6.89 -4.67
C GLY A 73 -2.77 5.65 -5.53
N CYS A 74 -2.93 4.50 -4.90
CA CYS A 74 -2.86 3.21 -5.57
C CYS A 74 -4.25 2.60 -5.72
N ARG A 75 -4.40 1.71 -6.69
CA ARG A 75 -5.64 0.98 -6.96
C ARG A 75 -5.35 -0.52 -7.07
N PRO A 76 -6.33 -1.40 -6.87
CA PRO A 76 -6.16 -2.81 -7.17
C PRO A 76 -5.83 -3.01 -8.66
N GLU A 77 -5.15 -4.09 -9.00
CA GLU A 77 -4.93 -4.47 -10.40
C GLU A 77 -6.24 -4.90 -11.06
N CYS A 78 -7.10 -5.60 -10.31
CA CYS A 78 -8.44 -6.02 -10.72
C CYS A 78 -9.41 -6.00 -9.52
N VAL A 79 -10.69 -5.78 -9.77
CA VAL A 79 -11.77 -6.11 -8.79
C VAL A 79 -12.68 -7.23 -9.27
N SER A 80 -12.60 -7.57 -10.55
CA SER A 80 -13.39 -8.62 -11.20
C SER A 80 -12.53 -9.42 -12.19
N ASP A 81 -12.90 -10.68 -12.46
CA ASP A 81 -12.20 -11.51 -13.44
C ASP A 81 -12.17 -10.83 -14.83
N SER A 82 -13.21 -10.07 -15.21
CA SER A 82 -13.29 -9.36 -16.49
C SER A 82 -12.22 -8.29 -16.72
N GLU A 83 -11.56 -7.80 -15.67
CA GLU A 83 -10.45 -6.85 -15.79
C GLU A 83 -9.11 -7.53 -16.07
N CYS A 84 -9.05 -8.86 -15.86
CA CYS A 84 -7.86 -9.65 -16.15
C CYS A 84 -7.86 -10.16 -17.59
N PRO A 85 -6.67 -10.47 -18.14
CA PRO A 85 -6.56 -11.24 -19.38
C PRO A 85 -7.38 -12.53 -19.35
N HIS A 86 -7.80 -13.03 -20.52
CA HIS A 86 -8.69 -14.20 -20.62
C HIS A 86 -8.12 -15.49 -19.96
N ASN A 87 -6.80 -15.57 -19.79
CA ASN A 87 -6.11 -16.69 -19.14
C ASN A 87 -5.81 -16.44 -17.64
N MET A 88 -6.35 -15.38 -17.04
CA MET A 88 -6.11 -14.97 -15.65
C MET A 88 -7.42 -14.70 -14.91
N ALA A 89 -7.45 -15.02 -13.61
CA ALA A 89 -8.54 -14.67 -12.72
C ALA A 89 -8.11 -13.59 -11.74
N CYS A 90 -9.08 -12.80 -11.29
CA CYS A 90 -8.89 -11.87 -10.21
C CYS A 90 -8.95 -12.60 -8.87
N ARG A 91 -7.84 -12.58 -8.14
CA ARG A 91 -7.74 -13.14 -6.79
C ARG A 91 -6.96 -12.18 -5.91
N ASN A 92 -7.52 -11.80 -4.76
CA ASN A 92 -6.88 -10.86 -3.83
C ASN A 92 -6.40 -9.57 -4.50
N ASN A 93 -7.23 -9.03 -5.40
CA ASN A 93 -7.01 -7.79 -6.14
C ASN A 93 -5.86 -7.81 -7.17
N ILE A 94 -5.36 -8.98 -7.53
CA ILE A 94 -4.34 -9.20 -8.56
C ILE A 94 -4.78 -10.26 -9.59
N CYS A 95 -4.31 -10.10 -10.82
CA CYS A 95 -4.54 -11.06 -11.89
C CYS A 95 -3.55 -12.22 -11.77
N VAL A 96 -4.07 -13.41 -11.45
CA VAL A 96 -3.27 -14.61 -11.25
C VAL A 96 -3.69 -15.71 -12.20
N ASN A 97 -2.76 -16.59 -12.55
CA ASN A 97 -3.07 -17.78 -13.33
C ASN A 97 -3.90 -18.75 -12.46
N PRO A 98 -5.15 -19.08 -12.85
CA PRO A 98 -6.01 -19.99 -12.09
C PRO A 98 -5.43 -21.40 -11.95
N CYS A 99 -4.55 -21.81 -12.86
CA CYS A 99 -3.93 -23.13 -12.84
C CYS A 99 -2.82 -23.29 -11.81
N ARG A 100 -2.34 -22.20 -11.19
CA ARG A 100 -1.34 -22.30 -10.13
C ARG A 100 -1.96 -23.04 -8.93
N ASP A 101 -1.48 -24.25 -8.68
CA ASP A 101 -1.87 -25.13 -7.57
C ASP A 101 -3.35 -25.58 -7.56
N ALA A 102 -4.02 -25.55 -8.72
CA ALA A 102 -5.44 -25.89 -8.81
C ALA A 102 -5.73 -27.36 -9.14
N CYS A 103 -4.83 -28.05 -9.85
CA CYS A 103 -5.04 -29.42 -10.32
C CYS A 103 -4.20 -30.43 -9.56
N GLY A 104 -4.67 -31.68 -9.54
CA GLY A 104 -4.02 -32.80 -8.87
C GLY A 104 -2.73 -33.25 -9.56
N GLU A 105 -2.01 -34.17 -8.91
CA GLU A 105 -0.78 -34.74 -9.48
C GLU A 105 -1.05 -35.42 -10.83
N ASN A 106 -0.15 -35.19 -11.79
CA ASN A 106 -0.26 -35.68 -13.18
C ASN A 106 -1.51 -35.23 -13.95
N ALA A 107 -2.27 -34.24 -13.46
CA ALA A 107 -3.38 -33.65 -14.19
C ALA A 107 -2.92 -32.48 -15.08
N TYR A 108 -3.52 -32.34 -16.26
CA TYR A 108 -3.35 -31.18 -17.12
C TYR A 108 -4.34 -30.08 -16.72
N CYS A 109 -3.87 -28.84 -16.62
CA CYS A 109 -4.71 -27.68 -16.37
C CYS A 109 -4.93 -26.85 -17.65
N ASP A 110 -6.19 -26.54 -17.93
CA ASP A 110 -6.62 -25.58 -18.95
C ASP A 110 -7.35 -24.41 -18.29
N VAL A 111 -7.26 -23.20 -18.85
CA VAL A 111 -8.01 -22.04 -18.33
C VAL A 111 -9.21 -21.78 -19.23
N ARG A 112 -10.42 -21.97 -18.70
CA ARG A 112 -11.67 -21.69 -19.42
C ARG A 112 -12.54 -20.73 -18.62
N ASN A 113 -12.95 -19.64 -19.25
CA ASN A 113 -13.67 -18.55 -18.59
C ASN A 113 -12.98 -18.13 -17.29
N GLN A 114 -11.65 -18.00 -17.34
CA GLN A 114 -10.81 -17.55 -16.22
C GLN A 114 -10.90 -18.50 -15.01
N ARG A 115 -11.28 -19.76 -15.22
CA ARG A 115 -11.29 -20.82 -14.21
C ARG A 115 -10.36 -21.95 -14.63
N ALA A 116 -9.72 -22.57 -13.65
CA ALA A 116 -8.97 -23.80 -13.87
C ALA A 116 -9.93 -24.94 -14.21
N VAL A 117 -9.60 -25.67 -15.26
CA VAL A 117 -10.27 -26.89 -15.68
C VAL A 117 -9.22 -27.99 -15.73
N CYS A 118 -9.31 -28.92 -14.79
CA CYS A 118 -8.38 -30.03 -14.66
C CYS A 118 -8.87 -31.23 -15.47
N ARG A 119 -7.96 -31.89 -16.18
CA ARG A 119 -8.25 -33.12 -16.93
C ARG A 119 -7.08 -34.10 -16.87
N CYS A 120 -7.36 -35.40 -16.80
CA CYS A 120 -6.32 -36.41 -16.91
C CYS A 120 -5.79 -36.49 -18.35
N PRO A 121 -4.47 -36.66 -18.56
CA PRO A 121 -3.89 -36.92 -19.87
C PRO A 121 -4.42 -38.20 -20.51
N GLU A 122 -4.19 -38.39 -21.81
CA GLU A 122 -4.53 -39.64 -22.49
C GLU A 122 -3.84 -40.83 -21.81
N ASN A 123 -4.61 -41.91 -21.60
CA ASN A 123 -4.21 -43.14 -20.88
C ASN A 123 -4.07 -43.03 -19.35
N TYR A 124 -4.44 -41.90 -18.74
CA TYR A 124 -4.55 -41.79 -17.28
C TYR A 124 -6.02 -41.77 -16.83
N LEU A 125 -6.30 -42.34 -15.66
CA LEU A 125 -7.61 -42.39 -15.02
C LEU A 125 -7.53 -41.83 -13.58
N GLY A 126 -8.68 -41.50 -13.01
CA GLY A 126 -8.76 -40.96 -11.64
C GLY A 126 -9.48 -39.62 -11.57
N ASP A 127 -9.21 -38.88 -10.49
CA ASP A 127 -9.78 -37.55 -10.26
C ASP A 127 -8.76 -36.47 -10.64
N PRO A 128 -9.02 -35.64 -11.68
CA PRO A 128 -8.13 -34.57 -12.10
C PRO A 128 -7.81 -33.52 -11.04
N ASN A 129 -8.63 -33.38 -9.99
CA ASN A 129 -8.37 -32.45 -8.90
C ASN A 129 -7.45 -33.04 -7.82
N SER A 130 -7.32 -34.38 -7.79
CA SER A 130 -6.57 -35.10 -6.75
C SER A 130 -5.31 -35.73 -7.33
N ARG A 131 -5.48 -36.71 -8.23
CA ARG A 131 -4.38 -37.42 -8.90
C ARG A 131 -4.91 -38.23 -10.08
N CYS A 132 -4.17 -38.19 -11.18
CA CYS A 132 -4.33 -39.07 -12.33
C CYS A 132 -3.27 -40.19 -12.29
N VAL A 133 -3.66 -41.43 -12.55
CA VAL A 133 -2.82 -42.64 -12.54
C VAL A 133 -3.03 -43.54 -13.76
#